data_AF-A0A7X7K887-F1
#
_entry.id   AF-A0A7X7K887-F1
#
_cell.length_a   1.000
_cell.length_b   1.000
_cell.length_c   1.000
_cell.angle_alpha   90.00
_cell.angle_beta   90.00
_cell.angle_gamma   90.00
#
_symmetry.space_group_name_H-M   'P 1'
#
loop_
_entity.id
_entity.type
_entity.pdbx_description
1 polymer ?
#
loop_
_entity_poly.entity_id
_entity_poly.type
_entity_poly.pdbx_seq_one_letter_code
_entity_poly.pdbx_strand_id
1 'polypeptide(L)'
;TYPKPLEEILEAGFTIYRKTNPWAADLQIAPKSVVRDMIEKAQTFAEFVSTYQLARSEGVLLRYLADAYRTLRQTVSAERRTEELEDLIAWLGAVVRGTDSSLLDEWERLADPLAVKDSADDGAPRPPGSDRFTADVRALRVLVRNAMFRRVELVDREAWDGLAALGDLDEDGAPWTADRWRSALDAYFDEHATLGTGPEARSPELFRVTEVPGPHGPVAWQVRQVLDDPAGHHDWFIDARVDLAASDEAGELMLRVTDAGQL
;
A
#
# COMPACT_ATOMS: atom_id res chain seq x y z
N THR A 1 24.92 -7.32 1.84
CA THR A 1 23.98 -8.47 1.91
C THR A 1 22.60 -7.92 2.21
N TYR A 2 21.53 -8.45 1.64
CA TYR A 2 20.16 -7.91 1.79
C TYR A 2 19.25 -8.91 2.55
N PRO A 3 18.12 -8.46 3.14
CA PRO A 3 17.19 -9.37 3.81
C PRO A 3 16.58 -10.39 2.85
N LYS A 4 16.64 -11.67 3.20
CA LYS A 4 16.10 -12.76 2.39
C LYS A 4 14.97 -13.47 3.16
N PRO A 5 13.75 -12.93 3.12
CA PRO A 5 12.65 -13.47 3.91
C PRO A 5 12.37 -14.92 3.48
N LEU A 6 12.21 -15.79 4.48
CA LEU A 6 11.88 -17.21 4.31
C LEU A 6 12.93 -18.01 3.50
N GLU A 7 14.19 -17.55 3.43
CA GLU A 7 15.25 -18.21 2.65
C GLU A 7 15.35 -19.71 2.94
N GLU A 8 15.51 -20.10 4.20
CA GLU A 8 15.64 -21.51 4.60
C GLU A 8 14.45 -22.37 4.16
N ILE A 9 13.23 -21.85 4.33
CA ILE A 9 11.99 -22.55 3.98
C ILE A 9 11.86 -22.68 2.46
N LEU A 10 12.15 -21.61 1.73
CA LEU A 10 12.08 -21.58 0.28
C LEU A 10 13.14 -22.50 -0.35
N GLU A 11 14.36 -22.51 0.18
CA GLU A 11 15.45 -23.38 -0.29
C GLU A 11 15.12 -24.86 -0.04
N ALA A 12 14.60 -25.18 1.14
CA ALA A 12 14.15 -26.54 1.46
C ALA A 12 13.00 -26.97 0.53
N GLY A 13 11.99 -26.11 0.35
CA GLY A 13 10.87 -26.36 -0.54
C GLY A 13 11.29 -26.55 -1.99
N PHE A 14 12.19 -25.69 -2.49
CA PHE A 14 12.70 -25.78 -3.85
C PHE A 14 13.55 -27.04 -4.06
N THR A 15 14.32 -27.46 -3.05
CA THR A 15 15.06 -28.73 -3.07
C THR A 15 14.12 -29.93 -3.21
N ILE A 16 12.97 -29.91 -2.54
CA ILE A 16 11.94 -30.95 -2.68
C ILE A 16 11.29 -30.88 -4.06
N TYR A 17 10.92 -29.69 -4.52
CA TYR A 17 10.29 -29.45 -5.82
C TYR A 17 11.13 -29.98 -6.99
N ARG A 18 12.46 -29.80 -6.93
CA ARG A 18 13.40 -30.29 -7.94
C ARG A 18 13.41 -31.82 -8.08
N LYS A 19 13.04 -32.58 -7.04
CA LYS A 19 13.00 -34.05 -7.12
C LYS A 19 11.96 -34.55 -8.11
N THR A 20 10.86 -33.82 -8.27
CA THR A 20 9.76 -34.16 -9.18
C THR A 20 9.75 -33.32 -10.46
N ASN A 21 10.57 -32.25 -10.54
CA ASN A 21 10.65 -31.33 -11.67
C ASN A 21 12.10 -31.17 -12.17
N PRO A 22 12.62 -32.11 -12.99
CA PRO A 22 14.02 -32.12 -13.42
C PRO A 22 14.44 -30.89 -14.23
N TRP A 23 13.50 -30.26 -14.94
CA TRP A 23 13.74 -29.03 -15.72
C TRP A 23 14.15 -27.84 -14.83
N ALA A 24 13.84 -27.88 -13.53
CA ALA A 24 14.20 -26.83 -12.57
C ALA A 24 15.60 -27.02 -11.96
N ALA A 25 16.39 -28.01 -12.42
CA ALA A 25 17.67 -28.35 -11.82
C ALA A 25 18.72 -27.22 -11.90
N ASP A 26 18.69 -26.44 -12.98
CA ASP A 26 19.65 -25.35 -13.22
C ASP A 26 19.14 -23.99 -12.69
N LEU A 27 17.91 -23.96 -12.15
CA LEU A 27 17.34 -22.75 -11.58
C LEU A 27 17.84 -22.55 -10.14
N GLN A 28 18.06 -21.29 -9.78
CA GLN A 28 18.33 -20.87 -8.41
C GLN A 28 17.25 -19.90 -7.97
N ILE A 29 16.74 -20.09 -6.76
CA ILE A 29 15.84 -19.14 -6.14
C ILE A 29 16.65 -18.02 -5.49
N ALA A 30 16.18 -16.79 -5.63
CA ALA A 30 16.74 -15.63 -4.96
C ALA A 30 15.58 -14.92 -4.24
N PRO A 31 15.33 -15.22 -2.95
CA PRO A 31 14.29 -14.55 -2.19
C PRO A 31 14.53 -13.05 -2.22
N LYS A 32 13.51 -12.26 -2.57
CA LYS A 32 13.57 -10.79 -2.58
C LYS A 32 12.65 -10.25 -1.50
N SER A 33 13.08 -9.21 -0.81
CA SER A 33 12.28 -8.55 0.23
C SER A 33 11.51 -7.33 -0.27
N VAL A 34 11.61 -6.94 -1.54
CA VAL A 34 11.13 -5.63 -2.02
C VAL A 34 9.64 -5.39 -1.74
N VAL A 35 8.73 -6.26 -2.22
CA VAL A 35 7.29 -6.11 -1.95
C VAL A 35 6.99 -6.13 -0.45
N ARG A 36 7.63 -7.05 0.28
CA ARG A 36 7.48 -7.16 1.74
C ARG A 36 7.88 -5.87 2.45
N ASP A 37 9.02 -5.31 2.08
CA ASP A 37 9.57 -4.10 2.68
C ASP A 37 8.70 -2.87 2.38
N MET A 38 8.17 -2.77 1.16
CA MET A 38 7.21 -1.72 0.81
C MET A 38 5.93 -1.81 1.65
N ILE A 39 5.43 -3.01 1.93
CA ILE A 39 4.22 -3.20 2.76
C ILE A 39 4.52 -2.97 4.24
N GLU A 40 5.58 -3.59 4.77
CA GLU A 40 5.95 -3.51 6.19
C GLU A 40 6.34 -2.11 6.63
N LYS A 41 6.77 -1.26 5.69
CA LYS A 41 7.06 0.15 5.95
C LYS A 41 6.00 1.09 5.38
N ALA A 42 4.96 0.53 4.75
CA ALA A 42 3.91 1.25 4.00
C ALA A 42 4.47 2.36 3.09
N GLN A 43 5.53 2.05 2.34
CA GLN A 43 6.19 2.98 1.43
C GLN A 43 5.47 3.06 0.09
N THR A 44 5.35 4.28 -0.44
CA THR A 44 4.96 4.50 -1.84
C THR A 44 6.10 4.11 -2.79
N PHE A 45 5.82 4.01 -4.09
CA PHE A 45 6.85 3.77 -5.10
C PHE A 45 7.94 4.86 -5.05
N ALA A 46 7.55 6.14 -5.03
CA ALA A 46 8.46 7.27 -4.98
C ALA A 46 9.31 7.31 -3.70
N GLU A 47 8.70 7.02 -2.55
CA GLU A 47 9.42 6.92 -1.27
C GLU A 47 10.42 5.77 -1.27
N PHE A 48 10.06 4.60 -1.80
CA PHE A 48 10.96 3.47 -1.89
C PHE A 48 12.14 3.80 -2.81
N VAL A 49 11.88 4.44 -3.95
CA VAL A 49 12.92 4.93 -4.86
C VAL A 49 13.85 5.93 -4.17
N SER A 50 13.31 6.90 -3.45
CA SER A 50 14.09 7.91 -2.72
C SER A 50 14.93 7.28 -1.62
N THR A 51 14.32 6.44 -0.77
CA THR A 51 14.94 5.75 0.36
C THR A 51 16.13 4.91 -0.07
N TYR A 52 15.98 4.18 -1.17
CA TYR A 52 17.02 3.27 -1.69
C TYR A 52 17.86 3.89 -2.82
N GLN A 53 17.66 5.18 -3.11
CA GLN A 53 18.36 5.93 -4.16
C GLN A 53 18.32 5.24 -5.54
N LEU A 54 17.14 4.74 -5.91
CA LEU A 54 16.91 3.94 -7.11
C LEU A 54 16.51 4.77 -8.34
N ALA A 55 16.73 6.08 -8.35
CA ALA A 55 16.27 6.98 -9.42
C ALA A 55 16.71 6.54 -10.84
N ARG A 56 17.85 5.85 -10.96
CA ARG A 56 18.35 5.30 -12.25
C ARG A 56 17.86 3.88 -12.55
N SER A 57 17.06 3.29 -11.68
CA SER A 57 16.61 1.89 -11.73
C SER A 57 15.12 1.74 -11.40
N GLU A 58 14.37 2.84 -11.45
CA GLU A 58 12.91 2.87 -11.23
C GLU A 58 12.18 1.88 -12.15
N GLY A 59 12.54 1.83 -13.44
CA GLY A 59 11.94 0.88 -14.37
C GLY A 59 12.20 -0.59 -14.02
N VAL A 60 13.35 -0.91 -13.41
CA VAL A 60 13.64 -2.28 -12.94
C VAL A 60 12.76 -2.64 -11.75
N LEU A 61 12.54 -1.68 -10.84
CA LEU A 61 11.62 -1.84 -9.72
C LEU A 61 10.19 -2.03 -10.22
N LEU A 62 9.72 -1.16 -11.13
CA LEU A 62 8.37 -1.24 -11.68
C LEU A 62 8.12 -2.57 -12.39
N ARG A 63 9.07 -3.04 -13.21
CA ARG A 63 8.99 -4.37 -13.84
C ARG A 63 8.88 -5.48 -12.80
N TYR A 64 9.69 -5.43 -11.75
CA TYR A 64 9.60 -6.41 -10.68
C TYR A 64 8.23 -6.40 -9.98
N LEU A 65 7.66 -5.21 -9.71
CA LEU A 65 6.33 -5.08 -9.10
C LEU A 65 5.22 -5.59 -10.04
N ALA A 66 5.30 -5.28 -11.33
CA ALA A 66 4.37 -5.78 -12.35
C ALA A 66 4.44 -7.31 -12.48
N ASP A 67 5.65 -7.88 -12.49
CA ASP A 67 5.86 -9.33 -12.52
C ASP A 67 5.33 -9.99 -11.26
N ALA A 68 5.54 -9.39 -10.08
CA ALA A 68 5.01 -9.90 -8.81
C ALA A 68 3.47 -9.88 -8.80
N TYR A 69 2.85 -8.78 -9.22
CA TYR A 69 1.40 -8.65 -9.36
C TYR A 69 0.83 -9.72 -10.29
N ARG A 70 1.38 -9.84 -11.51
CA ARG A 70 0.93 -10.81 -12.51
C ARG A 70 1.08 -12.24 -12.00
N THR A 71 2.23 -12.56 -11.41
CA THR A 71 2.52 -13.90 -10.89
C THR A 71 1.53 -14.27 -9.79
N LEU A 72 1.31 -13.41 -8.80
CA LEU A 72 0.36 -13.68 -7.71
C LEU A 72 -1.07 -13.86 -8.23
N ARG A 73 -1.50 -13.00 -9.16
CA ARG A 73 -2.83 -13.07 -9.77
C ARG A 73 -3.05 -14.32 -10.62
N GLN A 74 -2.02 -14.88 -11.24
CA GLN A 74 -2.14 -16.04 -12.14
C GLN A 74 -1.88 -17.38 -11.45
N THR A 75 -0.95 -17.42 -10.50
CA THR A 75 -0.47 -18.70 -9.91
C THR A 75 -1.19 -19.10 -8.64
N VAL A 76 -1.70 -18.13 -7.87
CA VAL A 76 -2.47 -18.44 -6.65
C VAL A 76 -3.94 -18.57 -7.00
N SER A 77 -4.51 -19.76 -6.82
CA SER A 77 -5.94 -20.01 -7.04
C SER A 77 -6.80 -19.18 -6.09
N ALA A 78 -7.96 -18.69 -6.54
CA ALA A 78 -8.86 -17.85 -5.74
C ALA A 78 -9.22 -18.47 -4.37
N GLU A 79 -9.45 -19.79 -4.31
CA GLU A 79 -9.77 -20.52 -3.08
C GLU A 79 -8.65 -20.50 -2.01
N ARG A 80 -7.41 -20.18 -2.42
CA ARG A 80 -6.24 -20.11 -1.54
C ARG A 80 -5.85 -18.68 -1.20
N ARG A 81 -6.57 -17.69 -1.73
CA ARG A 81 -6.30 -16.28 -1.44
C ARG A 81 -7.04 -15.91 -0.17
N THR A 82 -6.27 -15.61 0.86
CA THR A 82 -6.80 -14.95 2.05
C THR A 82 -7.21 -13.52 1.70
N GLU A 83 -8.01 -12.90 2.56
CA GLU A 83 -8.38 -11.48 2.40
C GLU A 83 -7.15 -10.58 2.31
N GLU A 84 -6.16 -10.81 3.18
CA GLU A 84 -4.87 -10.12 3.19
C GLU A 84 -4.10 -10.26 1.86
N LEU A 85 -4.12 -11.44 1.24
CA LEU A 85 -3.44 -11.66 -0.03
C LEU A 85 -4.19 -11.01 -1.20
N GLU A 86 -5.52 -11.04 -1.20
CA GLU A 86 -6.29 -10.30 -2.20
C GLU A 86 -6.05 -8.79 -2.09
N ASP A 87 -5.96 -8.28 -0.87
CA ASP A 87 -5.68 -6.87 -0.61
C ASP A 87 -4.28 -6.50 -1.10
N LEU A 88 -3.28 -7.35 -0.84
CA LEU A 88 -1.94 -7.20 -1.40
C LEU A 88 -1.95 -7.18 -2.94
N ILE A 89 -2.65 -8.11 -3.58
CA ILE A 89 -2.75 -8.17 -5.05
C ILE A 89 -3.40 -6.90 -5.59
N ALA A 90 -4.47 -6.42 -4.95
CA ALA A 90 -5.16 -5.19 -5.34
C ALA A 90 -4.25 -3.96 -5.21
N TRP A 91 -3.53 -3.83 -4.08
CA TRP A 91 -2.55 -2.76 -3.85
C TRP A 91 -1.42 -2.78 -4.88
N LEU A 92 -0.81 -3.94 -5.13
CA LEU A 92 0.22 -4.09 -6.17
C LEU A 92 -0.31 -3.65 -7.53
N GLY A 93 -1.55 -4.02 -7.86
CA GLY A 93 -2.21 -3.59 -9.09
C GLY A 93 -2.37 -2.08 -9.18
N ALA A 94 -2.74 -1.41 -8.09
CA ALA A 94 -2.86 0.05 -8.06
C ALA A 94 -1.51 0.77 -8.15
N VAL A 95 -0.48 0.27 -7.45
CA VAL A 95 0.88 0.85 -7.54
C VAL A 95 1.41 0.79 -8.97
N VAL A 96 1.25 -0.36 -9.64
CA VAL A 96 1.70 -0.53 -11.03
C VAL A 96 0.96 0.43 -11.96
N ARG A 97 -0.38 0.55 -11.85
CA ARG A 97 -1.19 1.45 -12.69
C ARG A 97 -0.96 2.94 -12.40
N GLY A 98 -0.76 3.32 -11.13
CA GLY A 98 -0.57 4.72 -10.74
C GLY A 98 0.78 5.29 -11.18
N THR A 99 1.80 4.43 -11.29
CA THR A 99 3.15 4.84 -11.75
C THR A 99 3.24 4.97 -13.29
N ASP A 100 2.20 4.53 -14.00
CA ASP A 100 2.20 4.22 -15.45
C ASP A 100 2.04 5.44 -16.39
N SER A 101 2.00 6.69 -15.90
CA SER A 101 1.61 7.83 -16.76
C SER A 101 2.76 8.60 -17.43
N SER A 102 4.04 8.36 -17.11
CA SER A 102 5.14 9.14 -17.72
C SER A 102 6.44 8.39 -18.06
N LEU A 103 6.73 7.24 -17.43
CA LEU A 103 8.02 6.56 -17.56
C LEU A 103 8.02 5.40 -18.56
N LEU A 104 6.87 4.75 -18.79
CA LEU A 104 6.74 3.61 -19.70
C LEU A 104 6.71 4.05 -21.17
N ASP A 105 6.04 5.16 -21.49
CA ASP A 105 5.95 5.70 -22.86
C ASP A 105 7.31 6.08 -23.46
N GLU A 106 8.26 6.52 -22.65
CA GLU A 106 9.57 6.98 -23.11
C GLU A 106 10.56 5.81 -23.29
N TRP A 107 10.40 4.74 -22.50
CA TRP A 107 11.24 3.55 -22.57
C TRP A 107 10.74 2.49 -23.55
N GLU A 108 9.43 2.31 -23.73
CA GLU A 108 8.89 1.41 -24.77
C GLU A 108 9.23 1.90 -26.18
N ARG A 109 9.30 3.23 -26.37
CA ARG A 109 9.82 3.84 -27.62
C ARG A 109 11.29 3.53 -27.89
N LEU A 110 12.07 3.20 -26.86
CA LEU A 110 13.51 2.92 -26.97
C LEU A 110 13.85 1.42 -26.98
N ALA A 111 12.98 0.56 -26.43
CA ALA A 111 13.26 -0.87 -26.26
C ALA A 111 12.87 -1.74 -27.46
N ASP A 112 11.79 -1.45 -28.19
CA ASP A 112 11.40 -2.21 -29.39
C ASP A 112 10.36 -1.46 -30.26
N PRO A 113 10.72 -0.97 -31.47
CA PRO A 113 9.78 -0.34 -32.40
C PRO A 113 8.67 -1.27 -32.95
N LEU A 114 8.72 -2.57 -32.66
CA LEU A 114 7.77 -3.59 -33.13
C LEU A 114 7.02 -4.33 -32.00
N ALA A 115 7.26 -4.00 -30.72
CA ALA A 115 6.48 -4.54 -29.60
C ALA A 115 5.12 -3.83 -29.48
N VAL A 116 4.29 -3.93 -30.52
CA VAL A 116 2.89 -3.51 -30.47
C VAL A 116 2.05 -4.74 -30.12
N LYS A 117 1.42 -4.70 -28.93
CA LYS A 117 0.45 -5.66 -28.33
C LYS A 117 1.02 -6.75 -27.43
N ASP A 118 1.46 -6.35 -26.24
CA ASP A 118 1.18 -7.15 -25.03
C ASP A 118 1.06 -6.26 -23.77
N SER A 119 0.76 -4.97 -23.97
CA SER A 119 0.25 -4.10 -22.93
C SER A 119 -1.05 -4.71 -22.39
N ALA A 120 -1.16 -4.70 -21.07
CA ALA A 120 -2.16 -5.38 -20.28
C ALA A 120 -3.58 -4.80 -20.45
N ASP A 121 -4.15 -4.99 -21.64
CA ASP A 121 -5.57 -4.80 -21.93
C ASP A 121 -6.07 -6.11 -22.55
N ASP A 122 -6.71 -6.95 -21.72
CA ASP A 122 -7.66 -7.94 -22.24
C ASP A 122 -8.67 -7.10 -23.04
N GLY A 123 -8.65 -7.19 -24.38
CA GLY A 123 -9.38 -6.34 -25.33
C GLY A 123 -10.91 -6.42 -25.27
N ALA A 124 -11.49 -6.63 -24.09
CA ALA A 124 -12.85 -6.27 -23.78
C ALA A 124 -12.97 -4.74 -23.70
N PRO A 125 -13.99 -4.11 -24.31
CA PRO A 125 -14.25 -2.70 -24.12
C PRO A 125 -14.37 -2.40 -22.63
N ARG A 126 -13.37 -1.70 -22.08
CA ARG A 126 -13.34 -1.33 -20.68
C ARG A 126 -14.53 -0.38 -20.43
N PRO A 127 -15.33 -0.58 -19.37
CA PRO A 127 -16.42 0.33 -19.08
C PRO A 127 -15.88 1.75 -18.90
N PRO A 128 -16.62 2.78 -19.37
CA PRO A 128 -16.20 4.17 -19.27
C PRO A 128 -15.92 4.53 -17.80
N GLY A 129 -14.75 5.09 -17.51
CA GLY A 129 -14.31 5.49 -16.16
C GLY A 129 -13.36 4.50 -15.46
N SER A 130 -12.98 3.41 -16.11
CA SER A 130 -12.04 2.41 -15.58
C SER A 130 -10.57 2.85 -15.49
N ASP A 131 -10.24 4.02 -16.05
CA ASP A 131 -8.93 4.66 -15.91
C ASP A 131 -8.83 5.59 -14.69
N ARG A 132 -9.93 5.80 -13.97
CA ARG A 132 -9.94 6.59 -12.73
C ARG A 132 -9.20 5.84 -11.62
N PHE A 133 -8.36 6.55 -10.88
CA PHE A 133 -7.63 6.00 -9.73
C PHE A 133 -8.57 5.32 -8.73
N THR A 134 -9.72 5.93 -8.46
CA THR A 134 -10.71 5.46 -7.48
C THR A 134 -11.70 4.42 -8.02
N ALA A 135 -11.63 4.05 -9.31
CA ALA A 135 -12.57 3.09 -9.90
C ALA A 135 -12.44 1.69 -9.29
N ASP A 136 -11.24 1.29 -8.89
CA ASP A 136 -11.00 0.03 -8.18
C ASP A 136 -11.19 0.25 -6.68
N VAL A 137 -12.45 0.18 -6.23
CA VAL A 137 -12.86 0.38 -4.82
C VAL A 137 -12.08 -0.52 -3.87
N ARG A 138 -11.75 -1.75 -4.29
CA ARG A 138 -10.98 -2.67 -3.46
C ARG A 138 -9.55 -2.17 -3.30
N ALA A 139 -8.88 -1.85 -4.40
CA ALA A 139 -7.51 -1.33 -4.34
C ALA A 139 -7.43 0.00 -3.59
N LEU A 140 -8.41 0.90 -3.77
CA LEU A 140 -8.50 2.14 -3.02
C LEU A 140 -8.59 1.88 -1.51
N ARG A 141 -9.45 0.94 -1.09
CA ARG A 141 -9.57 0.58 0.34
C ARG A 141 -8.25 0.10 0.93
N VAL A 142 -7.46 -0.66 0.18
CA VAL A 142 -6.15 -1.11 0.65
C VAL A 142 -5.16 0.05 0.75
N LEU A 143 -5.14 0.95 -0.24
CA LEU A 143 -4.29 2.14 -0.20
C LEU A 143 -4.61 3.01 1.02
N VAL A 144 -5.90 3.24 1.27
CA VAL A 144 -6.36 3.99 2.44
C VAL A 144 -5.96 3.29 3.74
N ARG A 145 -6.19 1.97 3.85
CA ARG A 145 -5.81 1.19 5.03
C ARG A 145 -4.30 1.28 5.30
N ASN A 146 -3.48 1.10 4.27
CA ASN A 146 -2.02 1.18 4.40
C ASN A 146 -1.56 2.59 4.79
N ALA A 147 -2.15 3.62 4.19
CA ALA A 147 -1.85 5.01 4.53
C ALA A 147 -2.20 5.31 5.99
N MET A 148 -3.38 4.89 6.47
CA MET A 148 -3.77 5.09 7.86
C MET A 148 -2.86 4.30 8.82
N PHE A 149 -2.57 3.05 8.51
CA PHE A 149 -1.72 2.21 9.34
C PHE A 149 -0.27 2.73 9.42
N ARG A 150 0.23 3.35 8.36
CA ARG A 150 1.54 4.03 8.39
C ARG A 150 1.62 5.08 9.50
N ARG A 151 0.53 5.80 9.75
CA ARG A 151 0.47 6.78 10.85
C ARG A 151 0.55 6.07 12.19
N VAL A 152 -0.19 4.96 12.36
CA VAL A 152 -0.13 4.11 13.57
C VAL A 152 1.30 3.63 13.84
N GLU A 153 2.02 3.13 12.83
CA GLU A 153 3.41 2.68 12.97
C GLU A 153 4.37 3.80 13.39
N LEU A 154 4.11 5.04 12.96
CA LEU A 154 4.90 6.19 13.37
C LEU A 154 4.54 6.67 14.78
N VAL A 155 3.26 6.61 15.15
CA VAL A 155 2.78 6.89 16.52
C VAL A 155 3.41 5.92 17.51
N ASP A 156 3.40 4.61 17.23
CA ASP A 156 4.00 3.56 18.06
C ASP A 156 5.49 3.82 18.38
N ARG A 157 6.20 4.44 17.44
CA ARG A 157 7.63 4.79 17.59
C ARG A 157 7.86 6.19 18.15
N GLU A 158 6.79 6.89 18.54
CA GLU A 158 6.78 8.31 18.91
C GLU A 158 7.52 9.18 17.87
N ALA A 159 7.44 8.79 16.59
CA ALA A 159 8.17 9.42 15.48
C ALA A 159 7.41 10.63 14.94
N TRP A 160 7.20 11.65 15.79
CA TRP A 160 6.39 12.84 15.49
C TRP A 160 6.90 13.62 14.26
N ASP A 161 8.23 13.72 14.10
CA ASP A 161 8.83 14.32 12.90
C ASP A 161 8.55 13.50 11.64
N GLY A 162 8.49 12.17 11.76
CA GLY A 162 8.12 11.26 10.68
C GLY A 162 6.66 11.42 10.27
N LEU A 163 5.76 11.65 11.23
CA LEU A 163 4.35 11.98 10.95
C LEU A 163 4.23 13.34 10.25
N ALA A 164 4.95 14.35 10.72
CA ALA A 164 4.97 15.67 10.07
C ALA A 164 5.51 15.59 8.62
N ALA A 165 6.49 14.72 8.38
CA ALA A 165 7.06 14.50 7.05
C ALA A 165 6.08 13.86 6.05
N LEU A 166 4.97 13.26 6.50
CA LEU A 166 3.89 12.80 5.62
C LEU A 166 3.16 13.97 4.93
N GLY A 167 3.31 15.20 5.45
CA GLY A 167 2.70 16.39 4.85
C GLY A 167 1.18 16.46 5.04
N ASP A 168 0.66 15.84 6.09
CA ASP A 168 -0.76 15.80 6.38
C ASP A 168 -1.37 17.19 6.57
N LEU A 169 -2.55 17.39 5.98
CA LEU A 169 -3.34 18.60 6.10
C LEU A 169 -4.71 18.26 6.68
N ASP A 170 -5.29 19.20 7.44
CA ASP A 170 -6.69 19.12 7.85
C ASP A 170 -7.66 19.64 6.77
N GLU A 171 -8.95 19.72 7.13
CA GLU A 171 -10.01 20.17 6.23
C GLU A 171 -9.84 21.64 5.80
N ASP A 172 -9.26 22.47 6.66
CA ASP A 172 -8.98 23.89 6.38
C ASP A 172 -7.64 24.09 5.64
N GLY A 173 -6.90 22.99 5.41
CA GLY A 173 -5.59 23.01 4.77
C GLY A 173 -4.45 23.42 5.70
N ALA A 174 -4.68 23.45 7.02
CA ALA A 174 -3.62 23.67 7.98
C ALA A 174 -2.81 22.37 8.20
N PRO A 175 -1.47 22.48 8.34
CA PRO A 175 -0.62 21.31 8.45
C PRO A 175 -0.77 20.61 9.80
N TRP A 176 -0.65 19.29 9.77
CA TRP A 176 -0.40 18.45 10.94
C TRP A 176 1.09 18.42 11.25
N THR A 177 1.53 19.42 12.02
CA THR A 177 2.92 19.51 12.48
C THR A 177 3.24 18.43 13.52
N ALA A 178 4.54 18.20 13.76
CA ALA A 178 5.00 17.26 14.78
C ALA A 178 4.41 17.60 16.16
N ASP A 179 4.39 18.89 16.53
CA ASP A 179 3.80 19.36 17.79
C ASP A 179 2.30 19.10 17.88
N ARG A 180 1.56 19.23 16.75
CA ARG A 180 0.12 18.96 16.71
C ARG A 180 -0.16 17.47 16.88
N TRP A 181 0.56 16.62 16.14
CA TRP A 181 0.47 15.16 16.29
C TRP A 181 0.78 14.72 17.71
N ARG A 182 1.86 15.25 18.28
CA ARG A 182 2.24 14.99 19.66
C ARG A 182 1.16 15.43 20.63
N SER A 183 0.69 16.67 20.53
CA SER A 183 -0.36 17.18 21.43
C SER A 183 -1.65 16.35 21.38
N ALA A 184 -1.95 15.73 20.23
CA ALA A 184 -3.12 14.89 20.04
C ALA A 184 -2.98 13.49 20.65
N LEU A 185 -1.78 12.89 20.59
CA LEU A 185 -1.60 11.45 20.85
C LEU A 185 -0.55 11.12 21.93
N ASP A 186 0.26 12.06 22.42
CA ASP A 186 1.32 11.81 23.43
C ASP A 186 0.71 11.31 24.75
N ALA A 187 -0.48 11.79 25.11
CA ALA A 187 -1.22 11.35 26.30
C ALA A 187 -1.65 9.87 26.25
N TYR A 188 -1.67 9.23 25.08
CA TYR A 188 -1.83 7.78 24.96
C TYR A 188 -0.74 7.04 25.76
N PHE A 189 0.50 7.53 25.67
CA PHE A 189 1.67 6.88 26.26
C PHE A 189 1.80 7.13 27.78
N ASP A 190 1.02 8.06 28.32
CA ASP A 190 0.84 8.21 29.77
C ASP A 190 0.00 7.05 30.35
N GLU A 191 -0.94 6.51 29.56
CA GLU A 191 -1.84 5.42 29.93
C GLU A 191 -1.33 4.04 29.50
N HIS A 192 -0.74 3.95 28.31
CA HIS A 192 -0.35 2.69 27.67
C HIS A 192 1.12 2.72 27.20
N ALA A 193 1.93 1.78 27.69
CA ALA A 193 3.37 1.74 27.39
C ALA A 193 3.73 1.26 25.97
N THR A 194 2.78 0.66 25.24
CA THR A 194 3.00 0.08 23.91
C THR A 194 1.75 0.23 23.07
N LEU A 195 1.92 0.45 21.76
CA LEU A 195 0.83 0.44 20.78
C LEU A 195 0.90 -0.81 19.92
N GLY A 196 -0.24 -1.47 19.69
CA GLY A 196 -0.32 -2.62 18.81
C GLY A 196 -0.04 -2.23 17.35
N THR A 197 1.00 -2.82 16.76
CA THR A 197 1.32 -2.69 15.33
C THR A 197 1.42 -4.05 14.61
N GLY A 198 1.02 -5.12 15.29
CA GLY A 198 1.00 -6.49 14.76
C GLY A 198 -0.19 -6.79 13.83
N PRO A 199 -0.38 -8.05 13.43
CA PRO A 199 -1.49 -8.47 12.57
C PRO A 199 -2.87 -8.11 13.13
N GLU A 200 -3.07 -8.25 14.44
CA GLU A 200 -4.34 -7.93 15.11
C GLU A 200 -4.67 -6.43 15.01
N ALA A 201 -3.67 -5.56 15.08
CA ALA A 201 -3.86 -4.11 14.92
C ALA A 201 -4.31 -3.71 13.51
N ARG A 202 -4.15 -4.60 12.52
CA ARG A 202 -4.65 -4.44 11.14
C ARG A 202 -6.03 -5.06 10.93
N SER A 203 -6.65 -5.56 12.00
CA SER A 203 -7.97 -6.18 11.96
C SER A 203 -9.01 -5.25 11.31
N PRO A 204 -9.96 -5.80 10.53
CA PRO A 204 -11.10 -5.05 10.03
C PRO A 204 -11.93 -4.35 11.11
N GLU A 205 -11.86 -4.80 12.35
CA GLU A 205 -12.59 -4.20 13.48
C GLU A 205 -12.04 -2.83 13.88
N LEU A 206 -10.73 -2.60 13.67
CA LEU A 206 -10.03 -1.37 14.04
C LEU A 206 -9.98 -0.35 12.89
N PHE A 207 -10.51 -0.70 11.72
CA PHE A 207 -10.49 0.15 10.55
C PHE A 207 -11.88 0.27 9.93
N ARG A 208 -12.45 1.48 10.00
CA ARG A 208 -13.79 1.76 9.48
C ARG A 208 -13.73 2.73 8.31
N VAL A 209 -14.48 2.41 7.27
CA VAL A 209 -14.72 3.31 6.12
C VAL A 209 -16.21 3.59 6.03
N THR A 210 -16.58 4.86 5.94
CA THR A 210 -17.94 5.33 5.71
C THR A 210 -17.96 6.18 4.45
N GLU A 211 -18.77 5.78 3.48
CA GLU A 211 -18.90 6.49 2.22
C GLU A 211 -19.78 7.73 2.39
N VAL A 212 -19.29 8.89 1.96
CA VAL A 212 -20.05 10.14 1.95
C VAL A 212 -20.81 10.22 0.62
N PRO A 213 -22.14 10.15 0.63
CA PRO A 213 -22.92 10.13 -0.60
C PRO A 213 -22.90 11.48 -1.31
N GLY A 214 -22.92 11.45 -2.64
CA GLY A 214 -23.11 12.61 -3.50
C GLY A 214 -24.01 12.30 -4.70
N PRO A 215 -24.17 13.26 -5.63
CA PRO A 215 -25.19 13.19 -6.69
C PRO A 215 -25.05 12.02 -7.67
N HIS A 216 -23.82 11.52 -7.87
CA HIS A 216 -23.48 10.49 -8.85
C HIS A 216 -22.72 9.30 -8.23
N GLY A 217 -22.87 9.09 -6.92
CA GLY A 217 -22.08 8.13 -6.15
C GLY A 217 -21.36 8.80 -4.97
N PRO A 218 -20.50 8.07 -4.25
CA PRO A 218 -19.74 8.65 -3.15
C PRO A 218 -18.80 9.74 -3.67
N VAL A 219 -18.69 10.83 -2.91
CA VAL A 219 -17.77 11.95 -3.23
C VAL A 219 -16.51 11.92 -2.38
N ALA A 220 -16.59 11.28 -1.21
CA ALA A 220 -15.48 11.13 -0.30
C ALA A 220 -15.69 9.89 0.56
N TRP A 221 -14.61 9.39 1.16
CA TRP A 221 -14.67 8.42 2.24
C TRP A 221 -14.24 9.07 3.54
N GLN A 222 -15.03 8.89 4.59
CA GLN A 222 -14.62 9.11 5.97
C GLN A 222 -14.00 7.82 6.49
N VAL A 223 -12.83 7.93 7.08
CA VAL A 223 -12.00 6.81 7.47
C VAL A 223 -11.63 7.00 8.93
N ARG A 224 -11.83 5.97 9.74
CA ARG A 224 -11.39 5.93 11.13
C ARG A 224 -10.45 4.76 11.31
N GLN A 225 -9.26 5.04 11.83
CA GLN A 225 -8.32 4.05 12.33
C GLN A 225 -8.32 4.14 13.85
N VAL A 226 -8.71 3.06 14.52
CA VAL A 226 -8.62 2.92 15.96
C VAL A 226 -7.24 2.39 16.32
N LEU A 227 -6.68 2.89 17.42
CA LEU A 227 -5.39 2.45 17.94
C LEU A 227 -5.59 1.22 18.84
N ASP A 228 -4.78 0.18 18.61
CA ASP A 228 -4.87 -1.08 19.35
C ASP A 228 -4.08 -0.98 20.65
N ASP A 229 -4.76 -0.63 21.75
CA ASP A 229 -4.15 -0.59 23.07
C ASP A 229 -4.12 -1.97 23.74
N PRO A 230 -3.13 -2.23 24.61
CA PRO A 230 -2.97 -3.54 25.24
C PRO A 230 -4.09 -3.89 26.23
N ALA A 231 -4.89 -2.91 26.68
CA ALA A 231 -6.03 -3.15 27.55
C ALA A 231 -7.32 -3.46 26.76
N GLY A 232 -7.30 -3.25 25.43
CA GLY A 232 -8.44 -3.46 24.53
C GLY A 232 -9.57 -2.46 24.74
N HIS A 233 -9.25 -1.25 25.20
CA HIS A 233 -10.24 -0.19 25.40
C HIS A 233 -10.70 0.44 24.08
N HIS A 234 -9.80 0.52 23.10
CA HIS A 234 -10.04 0.98 21.74
C HIS A 234 -10.65 2.39 21.70
N ASP A 235 -10.18 3.26 22.60
CA ASP A 235 -10.65 4.61 22.85
C ASP A 235 -9.82 5.70 22.15
N TRP A 236 -8.72 5.34 21.50
CA TRP A 236 -7.89 6.26 20.73
C TRP A 236 -8.03 6.06 19.23
N PHE A 237 -7.98 7.14 18.45
CA PHE A 237 -8.22 7.07 17.02
C PHE A 237 -7.48 8.14 16.20
N ILE A 238 -7.43 7.89 14.89
CA ILE A 238 -7.05 8.84 13.84
C ILE A 238 -8.17 8.82 12.79
N ASP A 239 -8.77 9.97 12.55
CA ASP A 239 -9.79 10.17 11.53
C ASP A 239 -9.21 10.89 10.32
N ALA A 240 -9.66 10.47 9.14
CA ALA A 240 -9.28 11.06 7.88
C ALA A 240 -10.43 11.09 6.88
N ARG A 241 -10.30 11.99 5.91
CA ARG A 241 -11.18 12.14 4.76
C ARG A 241 -10.39 11.93 3.48
N VAL A 242 -10.88 11.03 2.63
CA VAL A 242 -10.34 10.78 1.29
C VAL A 242 -11.24 11.45 0.27
N ASP A 243 -10.69 12.39 -0.50
CA ASP A 243 -11.42 13.05 -1.58
C ASP A 243 -11.26 12.24 -2.87
N LEU A 244 -12.35 11.67 -3.38
CA LEU A 244 -12.29 10.75 -4.52
C LEU A 244 -12.00 11.50 -5.83
N ALA A 245 -12.55 12.70 -5.99
CA ALA A 245 -12.36 13.50 -7.20
C ALA A 245 -10.93 14.05 -7.26
N ALA A 246 -10.41 14.56 -6.13
CA ALA A 246 -9.03 15.01 -6.05
C ALA A 246 -8.05 13.85 -6.25
N SER A 247 -8.36 12.66 -5.72
CA SER A 247 -7.53 11.47 -5.93
C SER A 247 -7.51 11.03 -7.40
N ASP A 248 -8.65 11.09 -8.09
CA ASP A 248 -8.74 10.82 -9.53
C ASP A 248 -7.96 11.84 -10.37
N GLU A 249 -8.04 13.13 -10.02
CA GLU A 249 -7.35 14.21 -10.74
C GLU A 249 -5.83 14.13 -10.58
N ALA A 250 -5.37 13.81 -9.37
CA ALA A 250 -3.94 13.69 -9.08
C ALA A 250 -3.34 12.33 -9.47
N GLY A 251 -4.18 11.30 -9.65
CA GLY A 251 -3.72 9.93 -9.90
C GLY A 251 -3.09 9.25 -8.68
N GLU A 252 -3.26 9.82 -7.49
CA GLU A 252 -2.75 9.31 -6.22
C GLU A 252 -3.75 9.52 -5.08
N LEU A 253 -3.50 8.90 -3.92
CA LEU A 253 -4.43 8.98 -2.78
C LEU A 253 -4.40 10.38 -2.14
N MET A 254 -5.48 11.14 -2.28
CA MET A 254 -5.66 12.43 -1.62
C MET A 254 -6.40 12.26 -0.29
N LEU A 255 -5.64 12.22 0.79
CA LEU A 255 -6.11 12.02 2.16
C LEU A 255 -5.84 13.27 3.02
N ARG A 256 -6.82 13.65 3.85
CA ARG A 256 -6.72 14.72 4.84
C ARG A 256 -7.02 14.18 6.22
N VAL A 257 -6.19 14.48 7.21
CA VAL A 257 -6.44 14.05 8.59
C VAL A 257 -7.40 15.05 9.23
N THR A 258 -8.58 14.58 9.60
CA THR A 258 -9.64 15.43 10.13
C THR A 258 -9.53 15.58 11.64
N ASP A 259 -9.15 14.51 12.35
CA ASP A 259 -9.04 14.51 13.81
C ASP A 259 -8.13 13.37 14.30
N ALA A 260 -7.59 13.51 15.50
CA ALA A 260 -6.85 12.45 16.19
C ALA A 260 -6.87 12.71 17.70
N GLY A 261 -7.01 11.65 18.49
CA GLY A 261 -7.06 11.75 19.95
C GLY A 261 -7.85 10.63 20.61
N GLN A 262 -8.27 10.88 21.85
CA GLN A 262 -9.14 10.00 22.63
C GLN A 262 -10.63 10.33 22.37
N LEU A 263 -11.49 9.32 22.40
CA LEU A 263 -12.96 9.40 22.21
C LEU A 263 -13.70 10.19 23.30
#